data_AF-A0A2P2MI61-F1
#
_entry.id   AF-A0A2P2MI61-F1
#
_cell.length_a   1.000
_cell.length_b   1.000
_cell.length_c   1.000
_cell.angle_alpha   90.00
_cell.angle_beta   90.00
_cell.angle_gamma   90.00
#
_symmetry.space_group_name_H-M   'P 1'
#
loop_
_entity.id
_entity.type
_entity.pdbx_description
1 polymer ?
#
loop_
_entity_poly.entity_id
_entity_poly.type
_entity_poly.pdbx_seq_one_letter_code
_entity_poly.pdbx_strand_id
1 'polypeptide(L)' 'MYIKQVVIEGFKSYREQIATEPFSSKINCVIGPNGSGKTNFFHAIRFVLSDLFQNLRSEDRHALLHVCFPT' A
#
# COMPACT_ATOMS: atom_id res chain seq x y z
N MET A 1 19.76 -4.66 -6.41
CA MET A 1 18.92 -3.53 -5.94
C MET A 1 17.71 -4.10 -5.22
N TYR A 2 17.33 -3.57 -4.06
CA TYR A 2 16.17 -4.05 -3.28
C TYR A 2 15.49 -2.89 -2.54
N ILE A 3 14.22 -3.07 -2.15
CA ILE A 3 13.47 -2.10 -1.34
C ILE A 3 13.96 -2.22 0.10
N LYS A 4 14.43 -1.14 0.71
CA LYS A 4 14.92 -1.14 2.10
C LYS A 4 13.79 -1.05 3.12
N GLN A 5 12.75 -0.29 2.82
CA GLN A 5 11.63 -0.03 3.72
C GLN A 5 10.45 0.48 2.91
N VAL A 6 9.23 0.26 3.40
CA VAL A 6 8.00 0.82 2.85
C VAL A 6 7.31 1.64 3.94
N VAL A 7 6.94 2.87 3.61
CA VAL A 7 6.14 3.76 4.47
C VAL A 7 4.83 4.05 3.74
N ILE A 8 3.70 3.82 4.40
CA ILE A 8 2.36 3.96 3.82
C ILE A 8 1.51 4.83 4.73
N GLU A 9 0.80 5.78 4.13
CA GLU A 9 -0.12 6.68 4.82
C GLU A 9 -1.27 7.06 3.89
N GLY A 10 -2.49 7.15 4.42
CA GLY A 10 -3.67 7.57 3.66
C GLY A 10 -4.05 6.69 2.47
N PHE A 11 -3.58 5.44 2.39
CA PHE A 11 -3.79 4.55 1.25
C PHE A 11 -4.74 3.40 1.59
N LYS A 12 -5.91 3.35 0.94
CA LYS A 12 -6.95 2.33 1.14
C LYS A 12 -7.25 2.09 2.63
N SER A 13 -6.85 0.95 3.18
CA SER A 13 -7.05 0.58 4.59
C SER A 13 -6.00 1.15 5.54
N TYR A 14 -4.95 1.81 5.04
CA TYR A 14 -3.89 2.43 5.83
C TYR A 14 -4.26 3.89 6.12
N ARG A 15 -4.90 4.14 7.25
CA ARG A 15 -5.29 5.50 7.67
C ARG A 15 -4.08 6.30 8.14
N GLU A 16 -3.39 5.76 9.14
CA GLU A 16 -2.24 6.39 9.78
C GLU A 16 -0.95 5.96 9.08
N GLN A 17 0.11 6.74 9.31
CA GLN A 17 1.42 6.42 8.80
C GLN A 17 1.95 5.14 9.46
N ILE A 18 2.25 4.13 8.65
CA ILE A 18 2.84 2.87 9.08
C ILE A 18 4.12 2.66 8.26
N ALA A 19 5.22 2.43 8.98
CA ALA A 19 6.49 2.05 8.40
C ALA A 19 6.73 0.56 8.66
N THR A 20 7.16 -0.17 7.62
CA THR A 20 7.66 -1.54 7.82
C THR A 20 8.98 -1.50 8.57
N GLU A 21 9.33 -2.63 9.18
CA GLU A 21 10.73 -2.87 9.55
C GLU A 21 11.63 -2.88 8.30
N PRO A 22 12.95 -2.70 8.48
CA PRO A 22 13.90 -2.82 7.38
C PRO A 22 13.81 -4.19 6.72
N PHE A 23 13.67 -4.18 5.40
CA PHE A 23 13.61 -5.40 4.61
C PHE A 23 14.98 -6.05 4.47
N SER A 24 14.95 -7.38 4.50
CA SER A 24 16.06 -8.21 4.07
C SER A 24 16.31 -7.99 2.58
N SER A 25 17.58 -8.01 2.17
CA SER A 25 17.96 -8.01 0.76
C SER A 25 17.66 -9.33 0.05
N LYS A 26 17.18 -10.34 0.79
CA LYS A 26 16.83 -11.67 0.27
C LYS A 26 15.30 -11.81 0.15
N ILE A 27 14.68 -12.57 1.04
CA ILE A 27 13.25 -12.89 1.03
C ILE A 27 12.61 -12.22 2.24
N ASN A 28 11.45 -11.61 2.02
CA ASN A 28 10.61 -11.02 3.05
C ASN A 28 9.21 -11.64 2.95
N CYS A 29 8.58 -11.93 4.09
CA CYS A 29 7.25 -12.55 4.15
C CYS A 29 6.28 -11.57 4.82
N VAL A 30 5.18 -11.25 4.15
CA VAL A 30 4.09 -10.43 4.71
C VAL A 30 2.97 -11.35 5.18
N ILE A 31 2.72 -11.38 6.48
CA ILE A 31 1.74 -12.26 7.12
C ILE A 31 0.73 -11.47 7.96
N GLY A 32 -0.40 -12.09 8.31
CA GLY A 32 -1.45 -11.47 9.12
C GLY A 32 -2.84 -12.05 8.88
N PRO A 33 -3.84 -11.74 9.73
CA PRO A 33 -5.20 -12.28 9.61
C PRO A 33 -5.94 -11.75 8.37
N ASN A 34 -7.06 -12.38 8.01
CA ASN A 34 -7.91 -11.88 6.93
C ASN A 34 -8.43 -10.48 7.25
N GLY A 35 -8.42 -9.58 6.26
CA GLY A 35 -8.78 -8.18 6.45
C GLY A 35 -7.66 -7.27 7.00
N SER A 36 -6.48 -7.80 7.34
CA SER A 36 -5.38 -6.99 7.93
C SER A 36 -4.65 -6.04 6.96
N GLY A 37 -5.13 -5.89 5.73
CA GLY A 37 -4.53 -4.96 4.75
C GLY A 37 -3.40 -5.52 3.87
N LYS A 38 -3.03 -6.82 3.95
CA LYS A 38 -1.93 -7.42 3.14
C LYS A 38 -2.06 -7.17 1.63
N THR A 39 -3.25 -7.35 1.06
CA THR A 39 -3.49 -7.07 -0.37
C THR A 39 -3.34 -5.58 -0.68
N ASN A 40 -3.73 -4.70 0.25
CA ASN A 40 -3.54 -3.25 0.09
C ASN A 40 -2.08 -2.84 0.23
N PHE A 41 -1.29 -3.52 1.07
CA PHE A 41 0.16 -3.34 1.14
C PHE A 41 0.80 -3.59 -0.23
N PHE A 42 0.46 -4.71 -0.87
CA PHE A 42 0.96 -5.03 -2.20
C PHE A 42 0.46 -4.04 -3.26
N HIS A 43 -0.80 -3.57 -3.15
CA HIS A 43 -1.32 -2.52 -4.01
C HIS A 43 -0.55 -1.20 -3.89
N ALA A 44 -0.10 -0.81 -2.69
CA ALA A 44 0.69 0.41 -2.51
C ALA A 44 2.05 0.32 -3.22
N ILE A 45 2.73 -0.83 -3.11
CA ILE A 45 4.00 -1.05 -3.84
C ILE A 45 3.76 -1.00 -5.36
N ARG A 46 2.71 -1.69 -5.83
CA ARG A 46 2.35 -1.74 -7.25
C ARG A 46 1.95 -0.36 -7.79
N PHE A 47 1.29 0.47 -6.97
CA PHE A 47 0.91 1.84 -7.33
C PHE A 47 2.13 2.70 -7.70
N VAL A 48 3.24 2.55 -6.97
CA VAL A 48 4.48 3.31 -7.21
C VAL A 48 5.30 2.73 -8.35
N LEU A 49 5.41 1.39 -8.42
CA LEU A 49 6.37 0.72 -9.30
C LEU A 49 5.79 0.25 -10.65
N SER A 50 4.47 0.23 -10.82
CA SER A 50 3.82 -0.35 -12.01
C SER A 50 3.15 0.71 -12.88
N ASP A 51 3.31 0.58 -14.19
CA ASP A 51 2.69 1.46 -15.18
C ASP A 51 1.15 1.39 -15.21
N LEU A 52 0.58 0.34 -14.60
CA LEU A 52 -0.87 0.13 -14.53
C LEU A 52 -1.63 1.29 -13.87
N PHE A 53 -0.95 2.06 -13.02
CA PHE A 53 -1.55 3.18 -12.31
C PHE A 53 -1.19 4.55 -12.90
N GLN A 54 -0.43 4.59 -14.01
CA GLN A 54 -0.05 5.88 -14.65
C GLN A 54 -1.25 6.58 -15.31
N ASN A 55 -2.20 5.81 -15.85
CA ASN A 55 -3.35 6.34 -16.60
C ASN A 55 -4.68 6.16 -15.86
N LEU A 56 -4.68 6.26 -14.52
CA LEU A 56 -5.93 6.19 -13.75
C LEU A 56 -6.81 7.41 -14.03
N ARG A 57 -8.10 7.14 -14.23
CA ARG A 57 -9.15 8.17 -14.23
C ARG A 57 -9.29 8.76 -12.83
N SER A 58 -9.85 9.96 -12.73
CA SER A 58 -10.01 10.65 -11.45
C SER A 58 -10.74 9.82 -10.40
N GLU A 59 -11.81 9.11 -10.77
CA GLU A 59 -12.56 8.23 -9.87
C GLU A 59 -11.70 7.10 -9.31
N ASP A 60 -10.93 6.44 -10.18
CA ASP A 60 -10.05 5.32 -9.80
C ASP A 60 -8.93 5.79 -8.86
N ARG A 61 -8.49 7.06 -8.96
CA ARG A 61 -7.53 7.68 -8.02
C ARG A 61 -8.13 7.90 -6.65
N HIS A 62 -9.39 8.35 -6.55
CA HIS A 62 -10.06 8.54 -5.27
C HIS A 62 -10.22 7.21 -4.51
N ALA A 63 -10.45 6.11 -5.22
CA ALA A 63 -10.54 4.78 -4.62
C ALA A 63 -9.22 4.26 -4.00
N LEU A 64 -8.09 4.92 -4.25
CA LEU A 64 -6.81 4.60 -3.60
C LEU A 64 -6.63 5.32 -2.27
N LEU A 65 -7.38 6.39 -2.03
CA LEU A 65 -7.31 7.15 -0.78
C LEU A 65 -8.07 6.42 0.32
N HIS A 66 -7.56 6.52 1.55
CA HIS A 66 -8.34 6.14 2.72
C HIS A 66 -9.47 7.16 2.92
N VAL A 67 -10.70 6.77 2.57
CA VAL A 67 -11.88 7.61 2.79
C VAL A 67 -12.54 7.19 4.09
N CYS A 68 -12.46 8.05 5.11
CA CYS A 68 -13.30 7.91 6.29
C CYS A 68 -14.70 8.36 5.89
N PHE A 69 -15.63 7.43 5.67
CA PHE A 69 -17.04 7.80 5.57
C PHE A 69 -17.42 8.46 6.92
N PRO A 70 -18.02 9.66 6.92
CA PRO A 70 -18.65 10.17 8.12
C PRO A 70 -19.87 9.27 8.39
N THR A 71 -19.77 8.42 9.42
CA THR A 71 -20.97 7.89 10.09
C THR A 71 -21.56 8.98 10.97
#